data_AF-A0A2Z5G730-F1
#
_entry.id   AF-A0A2Z5G730-F1
#
_cell.length_a   1.000
_cell.length_b   1.000
_cell.length_c   1.000
_cell.angle_alpha   90.00
_cell.angle_beta   90.00
_cell.angle_gamma   90.00
#
_symmetry.space_group_name_H-M   'P 1'
#
loop_
_entity.id
_entity.type
_entity.pdbx_description
1 polymer ?
#
loop_
_entity_poly.entity_id
_entity_poly.type
_entity_poly.pdbx_seq_one_letter_code
_entity_poly.pdbx_strand_id
1 'polypeptide(L)'
;MDRHIACLQPADRSRGHLKKGKFMYAKLHAIPHYSQTHRLKGTFIAMLRTCSLALVCLFTLPTLGQEATSATANLMKQAEAAYEAKHFRESAGFYIRALPLVQDNDRAGVEYNLACSQALAGDRASAFDSLDHAVEDGYTDRKDTEADKDLVSLHTDPRWQPLLERMTNFTAQQDARWGDAAFATPNATNIADVDKLAGLAELWAQAKFGFANFWHVPQLNWDQTYRDFIPKVLATRSTEDYYRVLQSFYALLQDGHSNVYSPELIEGKLSRLPLRTRLVDGHLLVIGSRDPSANLQGLHAGDEIITINSEPATSWAERNVAPFVSASSSQDRNTRTYEYVPFLAPIGTTFTLGVETTSGKQSTHVFEVMKSASQHSPLFDLKFLPGNIAYVALNGFDDNTAAKEWDKHWPQISKADSLILDLRKNGGGSDAVGAHIMATLIDKTALGELSRSTRWIATYRAWGNAETPLRFPVGTVEPDPARHFSGPTVLLISPRTYSAGEDMVVVFAQAHRGKTIGEPTGGSTGQPLMFKLPGGGGARVCTKHDSFADDREFVGVGIQPDIPAHSTRSDIIAGRDSVLETAIHSLQTKP
;
A
#
# COMPACT_ATOMS: atom_id res chain seq x y z
N MET A 1 29.19 -2.77 -19.27
CA MET A 1 28.98 -1.41 -18.76
C MET A 1 27.53 -1.32 -18.37
N ASP A 2 27.29 -1.38 -17.06
CA ASP A 2 26.06 -1.01 -16.33
C ASP A 2 26.45 -1.24 -14.87
N ARG A 3 26.59 -0.14 -14.12
CA ARG A 3 26.96 -0.11 -12.70
C ARG A 3 25.71 0.26 -11.92
N HIS A 4 25.48 -0.40 -10.78
CA HIS A 4 24.40 -0.06 -9.85
C HIS A 4 24.96 0.93 -8.83
N ILE A 5 24.29 2.07 -8.68
CA ILE A 5 24.33 2.89 -7.47
C ILE A 5 23.24 2.34 -6.55
N ALA A 6 23.57 2.12 -5.27
CA ALA A 6 22.59 1.73 -4.27
C ALA A 6 21.68 2.94 -4.00
N CYS A 7 20.56 3.04 -4.72
CA CYS A 7 19.47 3.93 -4.36
C CYS A 7 18.50 3.17 -3.47
N LEU A 8 18.16 3.80 -2.34
CA LEU A 8 17.38 3.26 -1.23
C LEU A 8 16.01 2.76 -1.68
N GLN A 9 15.74 1.48 -1.45
CA GLN A 9 14.39 0.94 -1.25
C GLN A 9 14.39 0.14 0.07
N PRO A 10 13.33 0.19 0.89
CA PRO A 10 13.19 -0.75 1.99
C PRO A 10 13.04 -2.16 1.42
N ALA A 11 13.80 -3.10 1.99
CA ALA A 11 13.97 -4.47 1.54
C ALA A 11 12.66 -5.19 1.18
N ASP A 12 12.41 -5.41 -0.10
CA ASP A 12 11.53 -6.46 -0.59
C ASP A 12 12.32 -7.79 -0.61
N ARG A 13 12.13 -8.62 0.43
CA ARG A 13 12.60 -10.01 0.40
C ARG A 13 11.59 -10.85 -0.39
N SER A 14 11.64 -10.79 -1.72
CA SER A 14 11.14 -11.86 -2.58
C SER A 14 12.05 -12.02 -3.81
N ARG A 15 12.54 -13.25 -4.02
CA ARG A 15 13.52 -13.59 -5.08
C ARG A 15 12.84 -13.61 -6.46
N GLY A 16 13.39 -12.87 -7.41
CA GLY A 16 13.14 -13.07 -8.86
C GLY A 16 14.12 -12.27 -9.71
N HIS A 17 15.02 -12.95 -10.43
CA HIS A 17 15.94 -12.34 -11.40
C HIS A 17 15.20 -11.64 -12.54
N LEU A 18 15.64 -10.42 -12.94
CA LEU A 18 15.77 -9.99 -14.35
C LEU A 18 16.48 -8.62 -14.47
N LYS A 19 17.24 -8.47 -15.57
CA LYS A 19 18.16 -7.37 -15.90
C LYS A 19 17.54 -6.34 -16.87
N LYS A 20 17.91 -5.07 -16.63
CA LYS A 20 18.01 -3.87 -17.51
C LYS A 20 16.76 -3.18 -18.06
N GLY A 21 16.66 -1.87 -17.77
CA GLY A 21 16.00 -0.86 -18.62
C GLY A 21 15.61 0.47 -17.96
N LYS A 22 16.55 1.43 -17.89
CA LYS A 22 16.44 2.92 -17.88
C LYS A 22 15.46 3.71 -16.94
N PHE A 23 16.11 4.60 -16.18
CA PHE A 23 15.73 5.66 -15.22
C PHE A 23 14.47 6.55 -15.45
N MET A 24 13.87 6.98 -14.33
CA MET A 24 13.44 8.36 -14.05
C MET A 24 13.59 8.66 -12.55
N TYR A 25 14.21 9.80 -12.23
CA TYR A 25 14.46 10.32 -10.87
C TYR A 25 13.20 10.93 -10.25
N ALA A 26 12.83 10.52 -9.03
CA ALA A 26 11.94 11.30 -8.17
C ALA A 26 12.76 12.35 -7.39
N LYS A 27 12.41 13.63 -7.55
CA LYS A 27 13.01 14.75 -6.80
C LYS A 27 12.30 14.90 -5.44
N LEU A 28 13.05 14.73 -4.35
CA LEU A 28 12.60 14.86 -2.97
C LEU A 28 12.81 16.30 -2.43
N HIS A 29 11.76 16.98 -1.95
CA HIS A 29 11.84 18.19 -1.11
C HIS A 29 10.89 18.10 0.11
N ALA A 30 11.37 18.47 1.33
CA ALA A 30 10.80 18.08 2.63
C ALA A 30 10.11 19.22 3.45
N ILE A 31 9.64 18.83 4.66
CA ILE A 31 9.06 19.63 5.76
C ILE A 31 9.83 19.38 7.10
N PRO A 32 9.57 20.03 8.27
CA PRO A 32 10.61 20.68 9.08
C PRO A 32 10.81 20.08 10.49
N HIS A 33 11.90 20.47 11.18
CA HIS A 33 11.97 20.35 12.64
C HIS A 33 12.54 21.57 13.37
N TYR A 34 12.05 21.64 14.60
CA TYR A 34 11.97 22.70 15.60
C TYR A 34 13.30 22.85 16.37
N SER A 35 13.82 24.08 16.53
CA SER A 35 14.89 24.35 17.50
C SER A 35 14.32 25.12 18.71
N GLN A 36 14.56 24.59 19.91
CA GLN A 36 14.30 25.27 21.16
C GLN A 36 15.44 26.25 21.46
N THR A 37 15.11 27.52 21.69
CA THR A 37 15.99 28.45 22.39
C THR A 37 15.43 28.73 23.78
N HIS A 38 16.22 28.39 24.81
CA HIS A 38 16.00 28.83 26.18
C HIS A 38 16.10 30.36 26.31
N ARG A 39 15.15 30.98 27.01
CA ARG A 39 15.41 32.22 27.76
C ARG A 39 14.72 32.21 29.12
N LEU A 40 15.46 32.81 30.05
CA LEU A 40 15.27 32.89 31.49
C LEU A 40 13.97 33.60 31.91
N LYS A 41 13.45 33.16 33.05
CA LYS A 41 12.36 33.80 33.81
C LYS A 41 12.80 35.15 34.36
N GLY A 42 11.92 36.14 34.28
CA GLY A 42 11.99 37.41 35.00
C GLY A 42 10.65 38.14 34.94
N THR A 43 9.90 38.10 36.04
CA THR A 43 8.63 38.80 36.33
C THR A 43 8.72 40.32 36.22
N PHE A 44 7.67 41.01 35.75
CA PHE A 44 7.05 42.19 36.40
C PHE A 44 5.70 42.59 35.74
N ILE A 45 4.90 43.33 36.50
CA ILE A 45 3.43 43.49 36.46
C ILE A 45 2.95 44.79 35.73
N ALA A 46 1.75 44.70 35.12
CA ALA A 46 0.68 45.72 34.91
C ALA A 46 0.65 46.76 33.76
N MET A 47 -0.60 46.88 33.25
CA MET A 47 -1.39 48.06 32.82
C MET A 47 -1.56 48.45 31.33
N LEU A 48 -2.84 48.32 30.90
CA LEU A 48 -3.72 49.25 30.16
C LEU A 48 -3.41 49.74 28.71
N ARG A 49 -4.36 49.36 27.83
CA ARG A 49 -5.09 50.13 26.78
C ARG A 49 -4.34 50.77 25.58
N THR A 50 -4.85 50.38 24.41
CA THR A 50 -5.05 51.12 23.14
C THR A 50 -3.83 51.65 22.38
N CYS A 51 -3.56 51.07 21.21
CA CYS A 51 -3.41 51.83 19.95
C CYS A 51 -3.40 50.89 18.73
N SER A 52 -4.19 51.27 17.73
CA SER A 52 -4.38 50.58 16.46
C SER A 52 -3.30 50.96 15.43
N LEU A 53 -3.13 50.07 14.43
CA LEU A 53 -2.42 50.24 13.14
C LEU A 53 -0.87 50.26 13.13
N ALA A 54 -0.28 49.13 12.70
CA ALA A 54 0.83 49.06 11.73
C ALA A 54 0.84 47.63 11.15
N LEU A 55 0.22 47.44 9.98
CA LEU A 55 0.89 47.18 8.71
C LEU A 55 1.77 45.91 8.66
N VAL A 56 1.19 44.85 8.07
CA VAL A 56 1.77 43.95 7.07
C VAL A 56 3.29 43.73 7.14
N CYS A 57 3.69 42.56 7.64
CA CYS A 57 4.81 41.73 7.18
C CYS A 57 5.19 40.73 8.28
N LEU A 58 4.67 39.49 8.22
CA LEU A 58 5.25 38.30 8.85
C LEU A 58 4.43 37.06 8.46
N PHE A 59 4.45 36.73 7.17
CA PHE A 59 4.05 35.42 6.65
C PHE A 59 5.04 34.99 5.57
N THR A 60 6.29 34.69 5.97
CA THR A 60 7.23 33.92 5.15
C THR A 60 8.24 33.22 6.07
N LEU A 61 7.82 32.14 6.72
CA LEU A 61 8.75 31.11 7.18
C LEU A 61 8.19 29.74 6.78
N PRO A 62 8.41 29.38 5.50
CA PRO A 62 9.00 28.10 5.20
C PRO A 62 10.09 28.30 4.14
N THR A 63 11.33 28.61 4.54
CA THR A 63 12.45 28.73 3.58
C THR A 63 13.59 27.77 3.93
N LEU A 64 13.93 27.62 5.20
CA LEU A 64 15.11 26.83 5.61
C LEU A 64 14.99 25.32 5.33
N GLY A 65 13.83 24.70 5.56
CA GLY A 65 13.63 23.26 5.32
C GLY A 65 13.57 22.88 3.83
N GLN A 66 12.99 23.76 3.02
CA GLN A 66 12.87 23.58 1.57
C GLN A 66 14.22 23.84 0.87
N GLU A 67 15.00 24.81 1.34
CA GLU A 67 16.37 25.05 0.90
C GLU A 67 17.31 23.88 1.27
N ALA A 68 17.21 23.34 2.48
CA ALA A 68 18.06 22.22 2.90
C ALA A 68 17.78 20.94 2.09
N THR A 69 16.52 20.54 1.93
CA THR A 69 16.18 19.33 1.16
C THR A 69 16.47 19.49 -0.33
N SER A 70 16.29 20.69 -0.87
CA SER A 70 16.67 20.99 -2.25
C SER A 70 18.17 21.04 -2.47
N ALA A 71 18.92 21.50 -1.48
CA ALA A 71 20.35 21.36 -1.46
C ALA A 71 20.79 19.89 -1.40
N THR A 72 20.19 19.05 -0.54
CA THR A 72 20.51 17.61 -0.46
C THR A 72 20.27 16.92 -1.80
N ALA A 73 19.07 17.04 -2.37
CA ALA A 73 18.73 16.37 -3.63
C ALA A 73 19.61 16.84 -4.80
N ASN A 74 19.97 18.13 -4.84
CA ASN A 74 20.87 18.66 -5.86
C ASN A 74 22.30 18.14 -5.67
N LEU A 75 22.80 18.09 -4.44
CA LEU A 75 24.13 17.54 -4.13
C LEU A 75 24.20 16.05 -4.47
N MET A 76 23.16 15.27 -4.17
CA MET A 76 23.09 13.84 -4.53
C MET A 76 23.12 13.65 -6.05
N LYS A 77 22.34 14.45 -6.80
CA LYS A 77 22.36 14.41 -8.28
C LYS A 77 23.72 14.81 -8.86
N GLN A 78 24.37 15.80 -8.26
CA GLN A 78 25.73 16.21 -8.64
C GLN A 78 26.75 15.11 -8.34
N ALA A 79 26.63 14.45 -7.19
CA ALA A 79 27.47 13.30 -6.83
C ALA A 79 27.35 12.19 -7.86
N GLU A 80 26.12 11.80 -8.23
CA GLU A 80 25.86 10.77 -9.22
C GLU A 80 26.36 11.15 -10.62
N ALA A 81 26.13 12.39 -11.07
CA ALA A 81 26.65 12.87 -12.34
C ALA A 81 28.20 12.85 -12.38
N ALA A 82 28.86 13.26 -11.29
CA ALA A 82 30.32 13.18 -11.17
C ALA A 82 30.81 11.73 -11.12
N TYR A 83 30.07 10.84 -10.45
CA TYR A 83 30.35 9.41 -10.41
C TYR A 83 30.27 8.78 -11.81
N GLU A 84 29.20 9.06 -12.58
CA GLU A 84 29.03 8.56 -13.95
C GLU A 84 30.13 9.09 -14.89
N ALA A 85 30.55 10.34 -14.70
CA ALA A 85 31.69 10.95 -15.38
C ALA A 85 33.05 10.38 -14.92
N LYS A 86 33.08 9.45 -13.96
CA LYS A 86 34.27 8.86 -13.33
C LYS A 86 35.14 9.85 -12.55
N HIS A 87 34.58 10.99 -12.15
CA HIS A 87 35.22 11.97 -11.28
C HIS A 87 35.00 11.61 -9.81
N PHE A 88 35.54 10.48 -9.38
CA PHE A 88 35.16 9.87 -8.09
C PHE A 88 35.50 10.72 -6.86
N ARG A 89 36.60 11.48 -6.88
CA ARG A 89 36.93 12.42 -5.79
C ARG A 89 35.92 13.58 -5.70
N GLU A 90 35.44 14.05 -6.83
CA GLU A 90 34.42 15.10 -6.91
C GLU A 90 33.05 14.56 -6.43
N SER A 91 32.68 13.35 -6.87
CA SER A 91 31.51 12.61 -6.37
C SER A 91 31.51 12.50 -4.84
N ALA A 92 32.62 12.01 -4.26
CA ALA A 92 32.78 11.92 -2.81
C ALA A 92 32.61 13.28 -2.12
N GLY A 93 33.15 14.36 -2.70
CA GLY A 93 32.99 15.72 -2.18
C GLY A 93 31.53 16.19 -2.13
N PHE A 94 30.71 15.82 -3.12
CA PHE A 94 29.28 16.12 -3.10
C PHE A 94 28.53 15.31 -2.04
N TYR A 95 28.82 14.01 -1.90
CA TYR A 95 28.21 13.19 -0.84
C TYR A 95 28.58 13.70 0.57
N ILE A 96 29.83 14.07 0.82
CA ILE A 96 30.26 14.66 2.11
C ILE A 96 29.45 15.92 2.44
N ARG A 97 29.17 16.76 1.45
CA ARG A 97 28.36 17.97 1.62
C ARG A 97 26.87 17.65 1.79
N ALA A 98 26.41 16.53 1.24
CA ALA A 98 25.03 16.07 1.37
C ALA A 98 24.76 15.50 2.76
N LEU A 99 25.67 14.69 3.32
CA LEU A 99 25.49 13.96 4.59
C LEU A 99 24.88 14.76 5.76
N PRO A 100 25.31 15.99 6.09
CA PRO A 100 24.70 16.75 7.19
C PRO A 100 23.26 17.23 6.90
N LEU A 101 22.78 17.06 5.67
CA LEU A 101 21.46 17.48 5.18
C LEU A 101 20.53 16.29 4.86
N VAL A 102 21.02 15.05 4.95
CA VAL A 102 20.28 13.82 4.65
C VAL A 102 19.44 13.41 5.87
N GLN A 103 18.25 12.87 5.64
CA GLN A 103 17.40 12.34 6.71
C GLN A 103 17.94 10.99 7.22
N ASP A 104 17.69 10.66 8.48
CA ASP A 104 18.23 9.45 9.14
C ASP A 104 18.03 8.16 8.32
N ASN A 105 16.86 7.97 7.68
CA ASN A 105 16.56 6.76 6.91
C ASN A 105 17.35 6.63 5.59
N ASP A 106 17.84 7.74 5.03
CA ASP A 106 18.59 7.74 3.77
C ASP A 106 20.10 7.72 3.99
N ARG A 107 20.52 8.03 5.21
CA ARG A 107 21.91 8.32 5.59
C ARG A 107 22.85 7.15 5.31
N ALA A 108 22.46 5.94 5.72
CA ALA A 108 23.27 4.73 5.54
C ALA A 108 23.60 4.46 4.05
N GLY A 109 22.63 4.69 3.15
CA GLY A 109 22.85 4.56 1.71
C GLY A 109 23.77 5.64 1.13
N VAL A 110 23.67 6.88 1.63
CA VAL A 110 24.57 7.97 1.23
C VAL A 110 26.01 7.69 1.69
N GLU A 111 26.19 7.19 2.91
CA GLU A 111 27.51 6.82 3.44
C GLU A 111 28.13 5.64 2.66
N TYR A 112 27.32 4.66 2.27
CA TYR A 112 27.77 3.57 1.41
C TYR A 112 28.21 4.08 0.02
N ASN A 113 27.41 4.92 -0.64
CA ASN A 113 27.75 5.48 -1.95
C ASN A 113 28.99 6.42 -1.89
N LEU A 114 29.15 7.13 -0.77
CA LEU A 114 30.37 7.88 -0.47
C LEU A 114 31.58 6.95 -0.42
N ALA A 115 31.47 5.82 0.30
CA ALA A 115 32.55 4.84 0.38
C ALA A 115 32.94 4.28 -0.99
N CYS A 116 31.97 3.94 -1.85
CA CYS A 116 32.24 3.49 -3.22
C CYS A 116 33.02 4.53 -4.02
N SER A 117 32.61 5.81 -3.92
CA SER A 117 33.32 6.92 -4.57
C SER A 117 34.75 7.11 -4.04
N GLN A 118 34.95 6.99 -2.72
CA GLN A 118 36.28 7.09 -2.10
C GLN A 118 37.19 5.91 -2.48
N ALA A 119 36.66 4.68 -2.50
CA ALA A 119 37.38 3.48 -2.91
C ALA A 119 37.86 3.57 -4.36
N LEU A 120 37.00 4.03 -5.28
CA LEU A 120 37.35 4.27 -6.68
C LEU A 120 38.32 5.44 -6.87
N ALA A 121 38.31 6.42 -5.98
CA ALA A 121 39.28 7.52 -5.95
C ALA A 121 40.65 7.08 -5.38
N GLY A 122 40.78 5.84 -4.90
CA GLY A 122 41.99 5.29 -4.28
C GLY A 122 42.17 5.67 -2.81
N ASP A 123 41.19 6.33 -2.20
CA ASP A 123 41.21 6.70 -0.79
C ASP A 123 40.61 5.59 0.08
N ARG A 124 41.42 4.56 0.32
CA ARG A 124 40.99 3.38 1.09
C ARG A 124 40.65 3.72 2.54
N ALA A 125 41.32 4.71 3.14
CA ALA A 125 41.11 5.03 4.55
C ALA A 125 39.69 5.60 4.75
N SER A 126 39.37 6.67 4.02
CA SER A 126 38.06 7.31 4.09
C SER A 126 36.92 6.37 3.66
N ALA A 127 37.18 5.48 2.69
CA ALA A 127 36.21 4.48 2.26
C ALA A 127 35.81 3.52 3.40
N PHE A 128 36.76 3.05 4.20
CA PHE A 128 36.45 2.23 5.37
C PHE A 128 35.69 3.01 6.45
N ASP A 129 36.10 4.26 6.73
CA ASP A 129 35.39 5.10 7.71
C ASP A 129 33.92 5.31 7.30
N SER A 130 33.67 5.54 6.00
CA SER A 130 32.31 5.72 5.48
C SER A 130 31.51 4.40 5.46
N LEU A 131 32.15 3.25 5.19
CA LEU A 131 31.49 1.94 5.34
C LEU A 131 31.15 1.64 6.80
N ASP A 132 32.03 1.99 7.74
CA ASP A 132 31.79 1.78 9.15
C ASP A 132 30.60 2.61 9.66
N HIS A 133 30.50 3.88 9.26
CA HIS A 133 29.31 4.69 9.55
C HIS A 133 28.08 4.12 8.86
N ALA A 134 28.18 3.69 7.60
CA ALA A 134 27.04 3.11 6.89
C ALA A 134 26.47 1.90 7.64
N VAL A 135 27.33 1.05 8.20
CA VAL A 135 26.93 -0.08 9.04
C VAL A 135 26.28 0.38 10.35
N GLU A 136 26.80 1.42 10.99
CA GLU A 136 26.22 2.01 12.22
C GLU A 136 24.83 2.61 11.97
N ASP A 137 24.63 3.21 10.80
CA ASP A 137 23.34 3.75 10.34
C ASP A 137 22.42 2.66 9.73
N GLY A 138 22.87 1.39 9.71
CA GLY A 138 22.04 0.22 9.43
C GLY A 138 22.17 -0.39 8.04
N TYR A 139 23.14 0.01 7.21
CA TYR A 139 23.46 -0.65 5.95
C TYR A 139 24.17 -1.97 6.20
N THR A 140 23.49 -3.10 5.99
CA THR A 140 24.03 -4.43 6.32
C THR A 140 23.97 -5.46 5.22
N ASP A 141 23.78 -5.03 3.96
CA ASP A 141 23.82 -5.96 2.82
C ASP A 141 25.26 -6.40 2.51
N ARG A 142 25.71 -7.41 3.26
CA ARG A 142 27.02 -8.03 3.11
C ARG A 142 27.22 -8.57 1.69
N LYS A 143 26.19 -9.21 1.11
CA LYS A 143 26.34 -9.89 -0.17
C LYS A 143 26.56 -8.88 -1.29
N ASP A 144 25.81 -7.79 -1.26
CA ASP A 144 25.97 -6.71 -2.23
C ASP A 144 27.31 -6.01 -2.02
N THR A 145 27.72 -5.77 -0.77
CA THR A 145 29.04 -5.22 -0.43
C THR A 145 30.19 -6.09 -0.95
N GLU A 146 30.11 -7.42 -0.80
CA GLU A 146 31.10 -8.38 -1.31
C GLU A 146 31.14 -8.44 -2.85
N ALA A 147 30.00 -8.21 -3.51
CA ALA A 147 29.87 -8.24 -4.96
C ALA A 147 30.16 -6.89 -5.62
N ASP A 148 30.23 -5.81 -4.84
CA ASP A 148 30.39 -4.45 -5.33
C ASP A 148 31.76 -4.26 -5.98
N LYS A 149 31.73 -3.88 -7.26
CA LYS A 149 32.95 -3.71 -8.07
C LYS A 149 33.73 -2.47 -7.67
N ASP A 150 33.08 -1.52 -7.03
CA ASP A 150 33.72 -0.28 -6.59
C ASP A 150 34.61 -0.51 -5.37
N LEU A 151 34.26 -1.52 -4.56
CA LEU A 151 34.93 -1.86 -3.31
C LEU A 151 36.02 -2.93 -3.48
N VAL A 152 36.22 -3.48 -4.70
CA VAL A 152 37.25 -4.50 -4.99
C VAL A 152 38.64 -4.09 -4.52
N SER A 153 38.96 -2.79 -4.56
CA SER A 153 40.25 -2.25 -4.11
C SER A 153 40.49 -2.39 -2.60
N LEU A 154 39.44 -2.69 -1.82
CA LEU A 154 39.42 -2.86 -0.37
C LEU A 154 39.47 -4.33 0.06
N HIS A 155 39.14 -5.29 -0.82
CA HIS A 155 38.95 -6.70 -0.43
C HIS A 155 40.18 -7.37 0.19
N THR A 156 41.38 -6.91 -0.17
CA THR A 156 42.65 -7.42 0.35
C THR A 156 43.15 -6.66 1.57
N ASP A 157 42.47 -5.59 1.98
CA ASP A 157 42.81 -4.81 3.18
C ASP A 157 42.41 -5.62 4.44
N PRO A 158 43.26 -5.67 5.48
CA PRO A 158 42.94 -6.37 6.73
C PRO A 158 41.64 -5.95 7.41
N ARG A 159 41.14 -4.74 7.14
CA ARG A 159 39.86 -4.23 7.69
C ARG A 159 38.62 -4.79 7.01
N TRP A 160 38.76 -5.42 5.85
CA TRP A 160 37.64 -5.92 5.05
C TRP A 160 36.84 -7.02 5.77
N GLN A 161 37.50 -8.08 6.25
CA GLN A 161 36.80 -9.18 6.93
C GLN A 161 36.09 -8.72 8.22
N PRO A 162 36.71 -7.91 9.10
CA PRO A 162 36.02 -7.34 10.26
C PRO A 162 34.77 -6.52 9.92
N LEU A 163 34.78 -5.72 8.85
CA LEU A 163 33.61 -4.97 8.39
C LEU A 163 32.46 -5.92 8.00
N LEU A 164 32.74 -6.96 7.23
CA LEU A 164 31.72 -7.94 6.80
C LEU A 164 31.16 -8.75 7.98
N GLU A 165 32.01 -9.08 8.95
CA GLU A 165 31.59 -9.71 10.21
C GLU A 165 30.67 -8.80 11.01
N ARG A 166 30.98 -7.49 11.11
CA ARG A 166 30.10 -6.49 11.73
C ARG A 166 28.74 -6.42 11.03
N MET A 167 28.70 -6.35 9.70
CA MET A 167 27.45 -6.38 8.93
C MET A 167 26.61 -7.63 9.22
N THR A 168 27.28 -8.79 9.26
CA THR A 168 26.63 -10.08 9.57
C THR A 168 26.07 -10.08 10.99
N ASN A 169 26.86 -9.63 11.97
CA ASN A 169 26.47 -9.59 13.37
C ASN A 169 25.32 -8.60 13.61
N PHE A 170 25.36 -7.43 12.99
CA PHE A 170 24.28 -6.45 13.10
C PHE A 170 22.99 -6.99 12.49
N THR A 171 23.05 -7.62 11.31
CA THR A 171 21.88 -8.29 10.71
C THR A 171 21.34 -9.37 11.62
N ALA A 172 22.20 -10.22 12.19
CA ALA A 172 21.78 -11.26 13.12
C ALA A 172 21.16 -10.71 14.41
N GLN A 173 21.66 -9.57 14.92
CA GLN A 173 21.07 -8.88 16.07
C GLN A 173 19.70 -8.28 15.74
N GLN A 174 19.55 -7.69 14.55
CA GLN A 174 18.26 -7.18 14.07
C GLN A 174 17.27 -8.34 13.87
N ASP A 175 17.67 -9.42 13.21
CA ASP A 175 16.85 -10.62 13.01
C ASP A 175 16.51 -11.30 14.35
N ALA A 176 17.40 -11.31 15.34
CA ALA A 176 17.10 -11.86 16.67
C ALA A 176 16.10 -11.00 17.46
N ARG A 177 16.01 -9.69 17.16
CA ARG A 177 15.10 -8.75 17.83
C ARG A 177 13.76 -8.59 17.12
N TRP A 178 13.79 -8.50 15.81
CA TRP A 178 12.65 -8.16 14.95
C TRP A 178 12.23 -9.31 14.03
N GLY A 179 13.05 -10.35 13.91
CA GLY A 179 12.70 -11.52 13.14
C GLY A 179 11.62 -12.34 13.85
N ASP A 180 10.86 -13.05 13.04
CA ASP A 180 9.67 -13.81 13.47
C ASP A 180 9.91 -15.32 13.52
N ALA A 181 11.17 -15.76 13.44
CA ALA A 181 11.52 -17.17 13.33
C ALA A 181 11.04 -17.99 14.53
N ALA A 182 11.04 -17.41 15.73
CA ALA A 182 10.52 -18.03 16.94
C ALA A 182 9.00 -18.30 16.87
N PHE A 183 8.26 -17.53 16.07
CA PHE A 183 6.83 -17.70 15.85
C PHE A 183 6.50 -18.69 14.73
N ALA A 184 7.48 -19.21 13.98
CA ALA A 184 7.26 -20.17 12.91
C ALA A 184 7.08 -21.61 13.42
N THR A 185 6.20 -21.81 14.40
CA THR A 185 5.96 -23.15 14.97
C THR A 185 5.14 -24.02 14.02
N PRO A 186 5.34 -25.36 14.02
CA PRO A 186 4.59 -26.26 13.14
C PRO A 186 3.08 -26.20 13.36
N ASN A 187 2.31 -26.34 12.28
CA ASN A 187 0.86 -26.50 12.39
C ASN A 187 0.50 -27.82 13.11
N ALA A 188 -0.54 -27.78 13.93
CA ALA A 188 -1.11 -28.92 14.63
C ALA A 188 -2.64 -28.78 14.68
N THR A 189 -3.38 -29.85 14.97
CA THR A 189 -4.85 -29.77 15.10
C THR A 189 -5.28 -28.71 16.14
N ASN A 190 -4.52 -28.60 17.23
CA ASN A 190 -4.66 -27.58 18.27
C ASN A 190 -3.26 -27.24 18.77
N ILE A 191 -2.76 -26.05 18.45
CA ILE A 191 -1.47 -25.56 18.94
C ILE A 191 -1.46 -25.39 20.46
N ALA A 192 -0.26 -25.34 21.06
CA ALA A 192 -0.10 -25.21 22.50
C ALA A 192 -0.55 -23.82 23.01
N ASP A 193 -0.97 -23.73 24.27
CA ASP A 193 -1.43 -22.45 24.85
C ASP A 193 -0.33 -21.37 24.85
N VAL A 194 0.94 -21.77 24.99
CA VAL A 194 2.08 -20.85 24.87
C VAL A 194 2.15 -20.22 23.48
N ASP A 195 1.89 -20.99 22.43
CA ASP A 195 1.88 -20.53 21.04
C ASP A 195 0.69 -19.60 20.77
N LYS A 196 -0.48 -19.92 21.35
CA LYS A 196 -1.67 -19.07 21.25
C LYS A 196 -1.44 -17.70 21.88
N LEU A 197 -0.83 -17.67 23.06
CA LEU A 197 -0.51 -16.43 23.76
C LEU A 197 0.59 -15.64 23.01
N ALA A 198 1.60 -16.34 22.49
CA ALA A 198 2.67 -15.75 21.71
C ALA A 198 2.14 -15.05 20.45
N GLY A 199 1.27 -15.69 19.66
CA GLY A 199 0.71 -15.09 18.46
C GLY A 199 -0.25 -13.92 18.74
N LEU A 200 -1.04 -13.99 19.82
CA LEU A 200 -1.86 -12.86 20.24
C LEU A 200 -0.99 -11.66 20.69
N ALA A 201 0.08 -11.93 21.44
CA ALA A 201 1.02 -10.89 21.87
C ALA A 201 1.74 -10.25 20.69
N GLU A 202 2.12 -11.05 19.69
CA GLU A 202 2.76 -10.56 18.46
C GLU A 202 1.84 -9.62 17.69
N LEU A 203 0.58 -10.01 17.43
CA LEU A 203 -0.41 -9.14 16.80
C LEU A 203 -0.60 -7.82 17.57
N TRP A 204 -0.71 -7.91 18.89
CA TRP A 204 -0.85 -6.74 19.75
C TRP A 204 0.36 -5.81 19.62
N ALA A 205 1.58 -6.34 19.69
CA ALA A 205 2.81 -5.56 19.63
C ALA A 205 3.00 -4.91 18.25
N GLN A 206 2.84 -5.67 17.17
CA GLN A 206 2.99 -5.16 15.80
C GLN A 206 2.00 -4.03 15.52
N ALA A 207 0.74 -4.16 15.96
CA ALA A 207 -0.21 -3.06 15.86
C ALA A 207 0.17 -1.88 16.78
N LYS A 208 0.50 -2.12 18.05
CA LYS A 208 0.80 -1.05 19.02
C LYS A 208 1.94 -0.14 18.59
N PHE A 209 2.96 -0.69 17.93
CA PHE A 209 4.15 0.05 17.55
C PHE A 209 4.20 0.40 16.06
N GLY A 210 3.44 -0.30 15.20
CA GLY A 210 3.49 -0.13 13.76
C GLY A 210 2.21 0.44 13.13
N PHE A 211 1.04 0.27 13.75
CA PHE A 211 -0.22 0.64 13.10
C PHE A 211 -0.38 2.16 12.95
N ALA A 212 -0.46 2.63 11.70
CA ALA A 212 -0.50 4.07 11.39
C ALA A 212 -1.88 4.71 11.55
N ASN A 213 -2.96 3.91 11.63
CA ASN A 213 -4.34 4.39 11.51
C ASN A 213 -5.15 4.28 12.82
N PHE A 214 -4.54 4.34 14.01
CA PHE A 214 -5.29 4.33 15.28
C PHE A 214 -6.29 5.49 15.42
N TRP A 215 -6.07 6.59 14.70
CA TRP A 215 -7.01 7.71 14.60
C TRP A 215 -8.38 7.31 14.04
N HIS A 216 -8.45 6.23 13.26
CA HIS A 216 -9.68 5.69 12.66
C HIS A 216 -10.52 4.91 13.68
N VAL A 217 -9.91 4.47 14.78
CA VAL A 217 -10.54 3.69 15.86
C VAL A 217 -10.30 4.34 17.23
N PRO A 218 -10.67 5.62 17.43
CA PRO A 218 -10.30 6.39 18.64
C PRO A 218 -10.87 5.80 19.94
N GLN A 219 -11.95 5.02 19.85
CA GLN A 219 -12.57 4.31 20.97
C GLN A 219 -11.87 3.00 21.35
N LEU A 220 -10.94 2.50 20.52
CA LEU A 220 -10.30 1.21 20.71
C LEU A 220 -9.19 1.30 21.75
N ASN A 221 -9.45 0.81 22.96
CA ASN A 221 -8.41 0.63 23.97
C ASN A 221 -7.61 -0.65 23.67
N TRP A 222 -6.58 -0.53 22.83
CA TRP A 222 -5.83 -1.67 22.31
C TRP A 222 -5.23 -2.59 23.39
N ASP A 223 -4.71 -2.02 24.48
CA ASP A 223 -4.16 -2.80 25.60
C ASP A 223 -5.24 -3.56 26.38
N GLN A 224 -6.42 -2.98 26.54
CA GLN A 224 -7.56 -3.67 27.15
C GLN A 224 -8.10 -4.74 26.21
N THR A 225 -8.23 -4.44 24.91
CA THR A 225 -8.67 -5.40 23.90
C THR A 225 -7.75 -6.62 23.86
N TYR A 226 -6.43 -6.44 23.94
CA TYR A 226 -5.48 -7.55 24.09
C TYR A 226 -5.81 -8.42 25.32
N ARG A 227 -5.99 -7.81 26.50
CA ARG A 227 -6.36 -8.53 27.73
C ARG A 227 -7.67 -9.30 27.59
N ASP A 228 -8.69 -8.70 26.97
CA ASP A 228 -10.00 -9.31 26.79
C ASP A 228 -9.98 -10.51 25.82
N PHE A 229 -8.98 -10.59 24.95
CA PHE A 229 -8.81 -11.68 23.99
C PHE A 229 -7.96 -12.84 24.51
N ILE A 230 -7.17 -12.66 25.57
CA ILE A 230 -6.42 -13.75 26.23
C ILE A 230 -7.33 -14.94 26.59
N PRO A 231 -8.45 -14.78 27.33
CA PRO A 231 -9.30 -15.93 27.65
C PRO A 231 -9.97 -16.53 26.42
N LYS A 232 -10.21 -15.74 25.36
CA LYS A 232 -10.80 -16.23 24.11
C LYS A 232 -9.86 -17.15 23.35
N VAL A 233 -8.58 -16.78 23.23
CA VAL A 233 -7.59 -17.63 22.56
C VAL A 233 -7.31 -18.91 23.36
N LEU A 234 -7.25 -18.84 24.70
CA LEU A 234 -7.04 -20.03 25.54
C LEU A 234 -8.24 -21.00 25.54
N ALA A 235 -9.45 -20.49 25.26
CA ALA A 235 -10.64 -21.31 25.17
C ALA A 235 -10.72 -22.14 23.87
N THR A 236 -9.93 -21.82 22.85
CA THR A 236 -9.99 -22.51 21.56
C THR A 236 -9.57 -23.98 21.69
N ARG A 237 -10.18 -24.83 20.87
CA ARG A 237 -9.95 -26.29 20.87
C ARG A 237 -9.36 -26.79 19.56
N SER A 238 -9.17 -25.89 18.60
CA SER A 238 -8.51 -26.15 17.33
C SER A 238 -7.67 -24.94 16.90
N THR A 239 -6.71 -25.17 16.02
CA THR A 239 -5.92 -24.10 15.39
C THR A 239 -6.79 -23.24 14.47
N GLU A 240 -7.81 -23.81 13.84
CA GLU A 240 -8.80 -23.07 13.06
C GLU A 240 -9.56 -22.05 13.94
N ASP A 241 -10.12 -22.48 15.07
CA ASP A 241 -10.82 -21.60 16.01
C ASP A 241 -9.89 -20.49 16.52
N TYR A 242 -8.63 -20.83 16.78
CA TYR A 242 -7.60 -19.86 17.14
C TYR A 242 -7.41 -18.77 16.09
N TYR A 243 -7.20 -19.15 14.83
CA TYR A 243 -7.05 -18.16 13.75
C TYR A 243 -8.32 -17.34 13.52
N ARG A 244 -9.52 -17.92 13.71
CA ARG A 244 -10.78 -17.15 13.68
C ARG A 244 -10.83 -16.11 14.81
N VAL A 245 -10.42 -16.45 16.02
CA VAL A 245 -10.34 -15.49 17.14
C VAL A 245 -9.33 -14.38 16.79
N LEU A 246 -8.17 -14.70 16.25
CA LEU A 246 -7.17 -13.71 15.84
C LEU A 246 -7.66 -12.80 14.71
N GLN A 247 -8.35 -13.33 13.71
CA GLN A 247 -8.97 -12.53 12.66
C GLN A 247 -9.98 -11.54 13.25
N SER A 248 -10.80 -11.97 14.20
CA SER A 248 -11.75 -11.08 14.88
C SER A 248 -11.08 -10.03 15.77
N PHE A 249 -9.93 -10.35 16.37
CA PHE A 249 -9.11 -9.40 17.12
C PHE A 249 -8.59 -8.29 16.20
N TYR A 250 -8.04 -8.68 15.05
CA TYR A 250 -7.40 -7.75 14.13
C TYR A 250 -8.39 -6.95 13.28
N ALA A 251 -9.57 -7.50 13.00
CA ALA A 251 -10.66 -6.78 12.35
C ALA A 251 -11.13 -5.55 13.15
N LEU A 252 -10.89 -5.51 14.47
CA LEU A 252 -11.20 -4.35 15.32
C LEU A 252 -10.36 -3.11 14.99
N LEU A 253 -9.22 -3.26 14.32
CA LEU A 253 -8.43 -2.14 13.82
C LEU A 253 -9.13 -1.38 12.69
N GLN A 254 -10.16 -1.98 12.08
CA GLN A 254 -10.92 -1.41 10.97
C GLN A 254 -9.99 -0.89 9.86
N ASP A 255 -9.07 -1.75 9.43
CA ASP A 255 -8.10 -1.43 8.38
C ASP A 255 -7.91 -2.64 7.46
N GLY A 256 -8.12 -2.47 6.16
CA GLY A 256 -8.04 -3.58 5.21
C GLY A 256 -6.63 -3.91 4.70
N HIS A 257 -5.61 -3.18 5.18
CA HIS A 257 -4.19 -3.53 5.09
C HIS A 257 -3.65 -4.22 6.35
N SER A 258 -4.52 -4.51 7.32
CA SER A 258 -4.17 -5.16 8.58
C SER A 258 -4.95 -6.46 8.72
N ASN A 259 -4.33 -7.61 8.39
CA ASN A 259 -5.05 -8.90 8.24
C ASN A 259 -4.33 -10.05 8.92
N VAL A 260 -5.09 -11.11 9.24
CA VAL A 260 -4.59 -12.40 9.74
C VAL A 260 -4.94 -13.50 8.74
N TYR A 261 -3.93 -14.30 8.39
CA TYR A 261 -4.01 -15.38 7.42
C TYR A 261 -3.79 -16.72 8.13
N SER A 262 -4.78 -17.61 8.03
CA SER A 262 -4.68 -18.96 8.60
C SER A 262 -3.75 -19.84 7.75
N PRO A 263 -3.16 -20.90 8.34
CA PRO A 263 -2.32 -21.84 7.59
C PRO A 263 -3.09 -22.47 6.41
N GLU A 264 -4.39 -22.78 6.56
CA GLU A 264 -5.22 -23.33 5.49
C GLU A 264 -5.35 -22.39 4.30
N LEU A 265 -5.40 -21.07 4.55
CA LEU A 265 -5.43 -20.07 3.49
C LEU A 265 -4.10 -20.01 2.74
N ILE A 266 -2.98 -19.98 3.48
CA ILE A 266 -1.63 -19.92 2.92
C ILE A 266 -1.30 -21.20 2.13
N GLU A 267 -1.72 -22.36 2.63
CA GLU A 267 -1.52 -23.67 2.01
C GLU A 267 -2.50 -23.95 0.85
N GLY A 268 -3.45 -23.04 0.57
CA GLY A 268 -4.42 -23.20 -0.51
C GLY A 268 -5.47 -24.29 -0.28
N LYS A 269 -5.79 -24.60 0.99
CA LYS A 269 -6.81 -25.58 1.40
C LYS A 269 -8.22 -24.99 1.45
N LEU A 270 -8.34 -23.66 1.48
CA LEU A 270 -9.62 -22.96 1.42
C LEU A 270 -9.97 -22.60 -0.03
N SER A 271 -11.26 -22.68 -0.35
CA SER A 271 -11.82 -22.25 -1.65
C SER A 271 -13.19 -21.61 -1.42
N ARG A 272 -13.93 -21.34 -2.49
CA ARG A 272 -15.25 -20.69 -2.45
C ARG A 272 -16.25 -21.44 -3.31
N LEU A 273 -17.53 -21.09 -3.15
CA LEU A 273 -18.56 -21.48 -4.10
C LEU A 273 -18.23 -20.96 -5.51
N PRO A 274 -18.70 -21.66 -6.57
CA PRO A 274 -18.48 -21.23 -7.96
C PRO A 274 -19.20 -19.93 -8.35
N LEU A 275 -19.98 -19.34 -7.43
CA LEU A 275 -20.76 -18.12 -7.67
C LEU A 275 -19.93 -16.87 -7.38
N ARG A 276 -20.15 -15.82 -8.17
CA ARG A 276 -19.81 -14.44 -7.82
C ARG A 276 -21.07 -13.76 -7.29
N THR A 277 -20.92 -13.07 -6.16
CA THR A 277 -22.00 -12.36 -5.49
C THR A 277 -21.60 -10.92 -5.24
N ARG A 278 -22.59 -10.04 -5.08
CA ARG A 278 -22.39 -8.64 -4.67
C ARG A 278 -23.63 -8.12 -3.97
N LEU A 279 -23.42 -7.29 -2.96
CA LEU A 279 -24.50 -6.51 -2.35
C LEU A 279 -24.80 -5.30 -3.23
N VAL A 280 -26.03 -5.18 -3.73
CA VAL A 280 -26.48 -4.07 -4.59
C VAL A 280 -27.82 -3.60 -4.07
N ASP A 281 -27.92 -2.32 -3.71
CA ASP A 281 -29.12 -1.71 -3.13
C ASP A 281 -29.71 -2.50 -1.94
N GLY A 282 -28.86 -3.15 -1.14
CA GLY A 282 -29.26 -3.98 0.01
C GLY A 282 -29.57 -5.45 -0.30
N HIS A 283 -29.55 -5.84 -1.58
CA HIS A 283 -29.85 -7.20 -2.04
C HIS A 283 -28.56 -7.96 -2.37
N LEU A 284 -28.42 -9.20 -1.89
CA LEU A 284 -27.27 -10.05 -2.22
C LEU A 284 -27.53 -10.74 -3.57
N LEU A 285 -26.99 -10.18 -4.64
CA LEU A 285 -27.24 -10.64 -6.00
C LEU A 285 -26.16 -11.60 -6.48
N VAL A 286 -26.57 -12.60 -7.26
CA VAL A 286 -25.67 -13.35 -8.14
C VAL A 286 -25.25 -12.44 -9.28
N ILE A 287 -23.94 -12.33 -9.52
CA ILE A 287 -23.36 -11.50 -10.60
C ILE A 287 -22.79 -12.37 -11.72
N GLY A 288 -22.68 -13.68 -11.49
CA GLY A 288 -22.23 -14.66 -12.47
C GLY A 288 -21.40 -15.76 -11.83
N SER A 289 -20.53 -16.37 -12.64
CA SER A 289 -19.65 -17.45 -12.19
C SER A 289 -18.22 -16.99 -11.90
N ARG A 290 -17.55 -17.66 -10.97
CA ARG A 290 -16.09 -17.58 -10.77
C ARG A 290 -15.34 -18.35 -11.86
N ASP A 291 -15.95 -19.41 -12.38
CA ASP A 291 -15.42 -20.26 -13.45
C ASP A 291 -16.50 -20.41 -14.53
N PRO A 292 -16.26 -19.99 -15.79
CA PRO A 292 -17.21 -20.12 -16.89
C PRO A 292 -17.75 -21.54 -17.10
N SER A 293 -17.01 -22.58 -16.68
CA SER A 293 -17.43 -23.97 -16.77
C SER A 293 -18.29 -24.46 -15.59
N ALA A 294 -18.41 -23.68 -14.52
CA ALA A 294 -19.12 -24.11 -13.33
C ALA A 294 -20.64 -24.19 -13.55
N ASN A 295 -21.23 -25.27 -13.05
CA ASN A 295 -22.67 -25.46 -13.05
C ASN A 295 -23.32 -24.59 -11.97
N LEU A 296 -24.00 -23.52 -12.38
CA LEU A 296 -24.74 -22.64 -11.47
C LEU A 296 -26.16 -23.13 -11.16
N GLN A 297 -26.53 -24.37 -11.53
CA GLN A 297 -27.83 -24.98 -11.25
C GLN A 297 -29.03 -24.15 -11.77
N GLY A 298 -28.83 -23.43 -12.87
CA GLY A 298 -29.86 -22.56 -13.46
C GLY A 298 -29.99 -21.18 -12.81
N LEU A 299 -29.06 -20.79 -11.92
CA LEU A 299 -28.97 -19.42 -11.43
C LEU A 299 -28.32 -18.50 -12.46
N HIS A 300 -28.82 -17.27 -12.54
CA HIS A 300 -28.39 -16.24 -13.49
C HIS A 300 -28.01 -14.94 -12.77
N ALA A 301 -27.33 -14.05 -13.48
CA ALA A 301 -27.03 -12.72 -12.95
C ALA A 301 -28.35 -11.95 -12.66
N GLY A 302 -28.44 -11.34 -11.48
CA GLY A 302 -29.63 -10.61 -11.02
C GLY A 302 -30.61 -11.43 -10.16
N ASP A 303 -30.41 -12.75 -10.06
CA ASP A 303 -31.07 -13.57 -9.05
C ASP A 303 -30.57 -13.19 -7.65
N GLU A 304 -31.47 -13.19 -6.67
CA GLU A 304 -31.18 -12.74 -5.30
C GLU A 304 -31.05 -13.92 -4.34
N ILE A 305 -29.93 -14.00 -3.63
CA ILE A 305 -29.74 -14.95 -2.53
C ILE A 305 -30.44 -14.36 -1.31
N ILE A 306 -31.63 -14.88 -0.99
CA ILE A 306 -32.45 -14.43 0.13
C ILE A 306 -32.10 -15.14 1.44
N THR A 307 -31.62 -16.40 1.37
CA THR A 307 -31.17 -17.14 2.56
C THR A 307 -29.89 -17.94 2.34
N ILE A 308 -29.10 -18.09 3.40
CA ILE A 308 -27.92 -18.96 3.48
C ILE A 308 -28.10 -19.85 4.72
N ASN A 309 -28.10 -21.17 4.53
CA ASN A 309 -28.35 -22.17 5.57
C ASN A 309 -29.62 -21.88 6.38
N SER A 310 -30.70 -21.52 5.67
CA SER A 310 -32.02 -21.17 6.21
C SER A 310 -32.09 -19.87 7.03
N GLU A 311 -31.02 -19.08 7.06
CA GLU A 311 -30.98 -17.74 7.66
C GLU A 311 -31.04 -16.65 6.58
N PRO A 312 -31.66 -15.48 6.80
CA PRO A 312 -31.54 -14.33 5.89
C PRO A 312 -30.08 -14.07 5.50
N ALA A 313 -29.82 -13.96 4.19
CA ALA A 313 -28.45 -14.01 3.67
C ALA A 313 -27.54 -12.91 4.21
N THR A 314 -28.05 -11.68 4.35
CA THR A 314 -27.30 -10.55 4.91
C THR A 314 -26.99 -10.76 6.39
N SER A 315 -27.96 -11.20 7.19
CA SER A 315 -27.76 -11.53 8.62
C SER A 315 -26.76 -12.67 8.81
N TRP A 316 -26.81 -13.69 7.95
CA TRP A 316 -25.84 -14.77 7.96
C TRP A 316 -24.43 -14.24 7.73
N ALA A 317 -24.23 -13.39 6.71
CA ALA A 317 -22.92 -12.81 6.41
C ALA A 317 -22.42 -11.88 7.53
N GLU A 318 -23.31 -11.06 8.11
CA GLU A 318 -23.00 -10.18 9.24
C GLU A 318 -22.55 -10.94 10.48
N ARG A 319 -23.07 -12.15 10.72
CA ARG A 319 -22.70 -12.98 11.86
C ARG A 319 -21.46 -13.85 11.59
N ASN A 320 -21.38 -14.43 10.39
CA ASN A 320 -20.44 -15.51 10.10
C ASN A 320 -19.20 -15.07 9.30
N VAL A 321 -19.25 -13.90 8.66
CA VAL A 321 -18.17 -13.39 7.79
C VAL A 321 -17.66 -12.04 8.29
N ALA A 322 -18.52 -11.04 8.41
CA ALA A 322 -18.13 -9.66 8.73
C ALA A 322 -17.26 -9.47 9.99
N PRO A 323 -17.43 -10.24 11.10
CA PRO A 323 -16.61 -10.09 12.30
C PRO A 323 -15.14 -10.47 12.09
N PHE A 324 -14.83 -11.20 11.01
CA PHE A 324 -13.49 -11.69 10.67
C PHE A 324 -12.86 -10.89 9.52
N VAL A 325 -13.55 -9.84 9.04
CA VAL A 325 -13.14 -9.01 7.90
C VAL A 325 -12.48 -7.73 8.40
N SER A 326 -11.19 -7.57 8.13
CA SER A 326 -10.53 -6.27 8.21
C SER A 326 -10.82 -5.47 6.94
N ALA A 327 -11.33 -4.26 7.14
CA ALA A 327 -11.73 -3.33 6.09
C ALA A 327 -11.68 -1.91 6.66
N SER A 328 -11.28 -0.95 5.83
CA SER A 328 -11.10 0.45 6.26
C SER A 328 -12.39 1.27 6.15
N SER A 329 -13.21 1.02 5.14
CA SER A 329 -14.47 1.74 4.92
C SER A 329 -15.68 0.78 4.94
N SER A 330 -16.89 1.33 4.98
CA SER A 330 -18.12 0.53 4.92
C SER A 330 -18.26 -0.18 3.57
N GLN A 331 -17.91 0.47 2.47
CA GLN A 331 -17.94 -0.10 1.13
C GLN A 331 -16.85 -1.18 0.91
N ASP A 332 -15.66 -1.02 1.51
CA ASP A 332 -14.64 -2.07 1.55
C ASP A 332 -15.14 -3.27 2.35
N ARG A 333 -15.74 -3.04 3.52
CA ARG A 333 -16.33 -4.10 4.36
C ARG A 333 -17.40 -4.87 3.60
N ASN A 334 -18.27 -4.18 2.87
CA ASN A 334 -19.31 -4.81 2.05
C ASN A 334 -18.68 -5.63 0.91
N THR A 335 -17.73 -5.07 0.18
CA THR A 335 -17.03 -5.77 -0.91
C THR A 335 -16.36 -7.04 -0.40
N ARG A 336 -15.66 -6.96 0.73
CA ARG A 336 -14.99 -8.12 1.31
C ARG A 336 -15.99 -9.17 1.78
N THR A 337 -17.00 -8.76 2.54
CA THR A 337 -18.02 -9.65 3.12
C THR A 337 -18.86 -10.35 2.07
N TYR A 338 -19.29 -9.64 1.02
CA TYR A 338 -20.29 -10.12 0.06
C TYR A 338 -19.75 -10.46 -1.33
N GLU A 339 -18.48 -10.16 -1.65
CA GLU A 339 -17.86 -10.48 -2.94
C GLU A 339 -16.56 -11.29 -2.77
N TYR A 340 -15.66 -10.90 -1.85
CA TYR A 340 -14.33 -11.53 -1.76
C TYR A 340 -14.27 -12.76 -0.88
N VAL A 341 -14.92 -12.79 0.28
CA VAL A 341 -14.87 -13.95 1.19
C VAL A 341 -16.21 -14.58 1.55
N PRO A 342 -17.38 -14.26 0.95
CA PRO A 342 -18.56 -15.06 1.23
C PRO A 342 -18.27 -16.49 0.77
N PHE A 343 -18.54 -17.44 1.65
CA PHE A 343 -18.30 -18.87 1.42
C PHE A 343 -16.83 -19.30 1.28
N LEU A 344 -15.86 -18.49 1.75
CA LEU A 344 -14.48 -18.98 1.92
C LEU A 344 -14.47 -20.04 3.01
N ALA A 345 -14.25 -21.30 2.64
CA ALA A 345 -14.30 -22.45 3.53
C ALA A 345 -13.44 -23.61 3.00
N PRO A 346 -13.19 -24.66 3.80
CA PRO A 346 -12.52 -25.87 3.32
C PRO A 346 -13.25 -26.49 2.11
N ILE A 347 -12.48 -27.06 1.19
CA ILE A 347 -13.02 -27.82 0.06
C ILE A 347 -13.92 -28.95 0.57
N GLY A 348 -15.10 -29.11 -0.03
CA GLY A 348 -16.13 -30.06 0.39
C GLY A 348 -17.20 -29.47 1.32
N THR A 349 -17.03 -28.24 1.82
CA THR A 349 -18.06 -27.56 2.62
C THR A 349 -19.30 -27.28 1.79
N THR A 350 -20.49 -27.59 2.30
CA THR A 350 -21.76 -27.33 1.60
C THR A 350 -22.49 -26.13 2.18
N PHE A 351 -23.18 -25.40 1.30
CA PHE A 351 -24.05 -24.27 1.64
C PHE A 351 -25.42 -24.46 0.96
N THR A 352 -26.49 -24.25 1.73
CA THR A 352 -27.86 -24.25 1.21
C THR A 352 -28.29 -22.81 0.98
N LEU A 353 -28.55 -22.45 -0.28
CA LEU A 353 -28.94 -21.11 -0.69
C LEU A 353 -30.43 -21.09 -1.05
N GLY A 354 -31.22 -20.28 -0.37
CA GLY A 354 -32.54 -19.89 -0.87
C GLY A 354 -32.38 -18.71 -1.80
N VAL A 355 -32.95 -18.81 -2.99
CA VAL A 355 -32.80 -17.82 -4.07
C VAL A 355 -34.17 -17.41 -4.58
N GLU A 356 -34.33 -16.12 -4.85
CA GLU A 356 -35.47 -15.56 -5.58
C GLU A 356 -35.00 -15.09 -6.96
N THR A 357 -35.58 -15.67 -8.00
CA THR A 357 -35.24 -15.33 -9.39
C THR A 357 -35.79 -13.96 -9.77
N THR A 358 -35.32 -13.43 -10.89
CA THR A 358 -35.85 -12.19 -11.50
C THR A 358 -37.35 -12.22 -11.81
N SER A 359 -37.97 -13.40 -11.90
CA SER A 359 -39.42 -13.58 -12.08
C SER A 359 -40.20 -13.73 -10.76
N GLY A 360 -39.54 -13.61 -9.60
CA GLY A 360 -40.14 -13.78 -8.28
C GLY A 360 -40.34 -15.24 -7.86
N LYS A 361 -39.76 -16.20 -8.59
CA LYS A 361 -39.83 -17.61 -8.23
C LYS A 361 -38.75 -17.92 -7.20
N GLN A 362 -39.14 -18.54 -6.09
CA GLN A 362 -38.19 -18.99 -5.07
C GLN A 362 -37.76 -20.45 -5.30
N SER A 363 -36.49 -20.72 -5.08
CA SER A 363 -35.89 -22.05 -5.16
C SER A 363 -34.79 -22.24 -4.12
N THR A 364 -34.46 -23.49 -3.83
CA THR A 364 -33.37 -23.86 -2.93
C THR A 364 -32.29 -24.60 -3.71
N HIS A 365 -31.05 -24.19 -3.51
CA HIS A 365 -29.87 -24.74 -4.16
C HIS A 365 -28.85 -25.19 -3.12
N VAL A 366 -28.23 -26.34 -3.34
CA VAL A 366 -27.12 -26.82 -2.50
C VAL A 366 -25.85 -26.74 -3.32
N PHE A 367 -24.91 -25.93 -2.87
CA PHE A 367 -23.61 -25.80 -3.49
C PHE A 367 -22.52 -26.34 -2.58
N GLU A 368 -21.55 -27.00 -3.18
CA GLU A 368 -20.34 -27.46 -2.51
C GLU A 368 -19.17 -26.53 -2.88
N VAL A 369 -18.30 -26.25 -1.91
CA VAL A 369 -17.04 -25.57 -2.14
C VAL A 369 -16.11 -26.51 -2.89
N MET A 370 -15.92 -26.24 -4.17
CA MET A 370 -15.04 -27.02 -5.03
C MET A 370 -13.66 -26.39 -5.09
N LYS A 371 -12.65 -27.19 -5.44
CA LYS A 371 -11.35 -26.65 -5.85
C LYS A 371 -11.56 -25.82 -7.13
N SER A 372 -11.36 -24.51 -7.04
CA SER A 372 -11.45 -23.62 -8.19
C SER A 372 -10.06 -23.34 -8.75
N ALA A 373 -9.91 -23.41 -10.07
CA ALA A 373 -8.75 -22.81 -10.72
C ALA A 373 -8.94 -21.29 -10.69
N SER A 374 -8.00 -20.56 -10.09
CA SER A 374 -8.04 -19.10 -10.12
C SER A 374 -7.91 -18.63 -11.57
N GLN A 375 -9.03 -18.21 -12.18
CA GLN A 375 -8.99 -17.48 -13.44
C GLN A 375 -8.67 -16.02 -13.15
N HIS A 376 -7.41 -15.66 -13.39
CA HIS A 376 -6.99 -14.28 -13.31
C HIS A 376 -7.53 -13.54 -14.52
N SER A 377 -8.28 -12.45 -14.27
CA SER A 377 -8.58 -11.50 -15.34
C SER A 377 -7.27 -10.89 -15.82
N PRO A 378 -7.13 -10.58 -17.13
CA PRO A 378 -5.93 -9.91 -17.61
C PRO A 378 -5.76 -8.58 -16.86
N LEU A 379 -4.53 -8.27 -16.43
CA LEU A 379 -4.22 -7.04 -15.69
C LEU A 379 -4.45 -5.78 -16.54
N PHE A 380 -4.48 -5.95 -17.86
CA PHE A 380 -4.69 -4.90 -18.85
C PHE A 380 -5.64 -5.39 -19.94
N ASP A 381 -6.60 -4.57 -20.34
CA ASP A 381 -7.43 -4.80 -21.52
C ASP A 381 -7.71 -3.48 -22.25
N LEU A 382 -7.64 -3.50 -23.59
CA LEU A 382 -7.87 -2.34 -24.45
C LEU A 382 -8.94 -2.66 -25.49
N LYS A 383 -9.94 -1.79 -25.58
CA LYS A 383 -10.93 -1.80 -26.67
C LYS A 383 -11.24 -0.38 -27.12
N PHE A 384 -11.65 -0.24 -28.37
CA PHE A 384 -12.15 1.03 -28.91
C PHE A 384 -13.67 1.02 -28.94
N LEU A 385 -14.28 2.06 -28.39
CA LEU A 385 -15.73 2.27 -28.39
C LEU A 385 -16.13 3.23 -29.54
N PRO A 386 -17.42 3.31 -29.91
CA PRO A 386 -17.89 4.28 -30.90
C PRO A 386 -17.44 5.71 -30.57
N GLY A 387 -17.06 6.47 -31.60
CA GLY A 387 -16.47 7.81 -31.43
C GLY A 387 -14.98 7.82 -31.14
N ASN A 388 -14.26 6.76 -31.51
CA ASN A 388 -12.80 6.63 -31.34
C ASN A 388 -12.35 6.83 -29.88
N ILE A 389 -13.14 6.31 -28.94
CA ILE A 389 -12.83 6.35 -27.50
C ILE A 389 -11.99 5.12 -27.16
N ALA A 390 -10.76 5.32 -26.68
CA ALA A 390 -9.99 4.22 -26.10
C ALA A 390 -10.53 3.92 -24.71
N TYR A 391 -10.99 2.70 -24.48
CA TYR A 391 -11.28 2.17 -23.15
C TYR A 391 -10.13 1.26 -22.75
N VAL A 392 -9.54 1.55 -21.59
CA VAL A 392 -8.44 0.78 -21.01
C VAL A 392 -8.82 0.34 -19.62
N ALA A 393 -9.01 -0.96 -19.42
CA ALA A 393 -9.15 -1.54 -18.08
C ALA A 393 -7.78 -1.84 -17.51
N LEU A 394 -7.49 -1.25 -16.35
CA LEU A 394 -6.29 -1.48 -15.56
C LEU A 394 -6.71 -2.30 -14.35
N ASN A 395 -6.80 -3.63 -14.51
CA ASN A 395 -7.43 -4.51 -13.53
C ASN A 395 -6.53 -4.87 -12.33
N GLY A 396 -5.25 -4.53 -12.35
CA GLY A 396 -4.34 -4.74 -11.23
C GLY A 396 -2.93 -4.26 -11.55
N PHE A 397 -2.16 -3.96 -10.51
CA PHE A 397 -0.77 -3.54 -10.57
C PHE A 397 0.16 -4.54 -9.88
N ASP A 398 -0.24 -5.81 -9.82
CA ASP A 398 0.49 -6.90 -9.16
C ASP A 398 1.93 -7.04 -9.70
N ASP A 399 2.11 -6.73 -10.98
CA ASP A 399 3.39 -6.65 -11.66
C ASP A 399 3.40 -5.57 -12.75
N ASN A 400 4.53 -5.47 -13.47
CA ASN A 400 4.71 -4.47 -14.53
C ASN A 400 3.98 -4.80 -15.85
N THR A 401 3.08 -5.79 -15.90
CA THR A 401 2.37 -6.19 -17.13
C THR A 401 1.50 -5.05 -17.66
N ALA A 402 0.76 -4.35 -16.80
CA ALA A 402 -0.10 -3.25 -17.24
C ALA A 402 0.72 -2.09 -17.85
N ALA A 403 1.88 -1.75 -17.28
CA ALA A 403 2.79 -0.76 -17.86
C ALA A 403 3.36 -1.19 -19.23
N LYS A 404 3.75 -2.47 -19.37
CA LYS A 404 4.24 -3.01 -20.64
C LYS A 404 3.18 -3.03 -21.73
N GLU A 405 1.95 -3.44 -21.40
CA GLU A 405 0.83 -3.44 -22.34
C GLU A 405 0.41 -2.00 -22.70
N TRP A 406 0.47 -1.06 -21.75
CA TRP A 406 0.30 0.37 -22.05
C TRP A 406 1.32 0.87 -23.08
N ASP A 407 2.61 0.57 -22.89
CA ASP A 407 3.67 0.97 -23.82
C ASP A 407 3.50 0.37 -25.21
N LYS A 408 3.20 -0.92 -25.26
CA LYS A 408 2.94 -1.66 -26.50
C LYS A 408 1.75 -1.07 -27.25
N HIS A 409 0.69 -0.68 -26.55
CA HIS A 409 -0.53 -0.14 -27.13
C HIS A 409 -0.56 1.38 -27.27
N TRP A 410 0.49 2.07 -26.80
CA TRP A 410 0.62 3.52 -26.88
C TRP A 410 0.40 4.09 -28.29
N PRO A 411 0.90 3.50 -29.39
CA PRO A 411 0.65 4.03 -30.74
C PRO A 411 -0.82 4.05 -31.17
N GLN A 412 -1.67 3.21 -30.54
CA GLN A 412 -3.12 3.22 -30.76
C GLN A 412 -3.82 4.17 -29.79
N ILE A 413 -3.48 4.08 -28.49
CA ILE A 413 -4.08 4.91 -27.44
C ILE A 413 -3.85 6.40 -27.71
N SER A 414 -2.63 6.78 -28.12
CA SER A 414 -2.27 8.17 -28.44
C SER A 414 -3.06 8.78 -29.61
N LYS A 415 -3.75 7.98 -30.42
CA LYS A 415 -4.58 8.42 -31.56
C LYS A 415 -6.07 8.42 -31.26
N ALA A 416 -6.48 8.05 -30.05
CA ALA A 416 -7.87 8.11 -29.63
C ALA A 416 -8.33 9.57 -29.51
N ASP A 417 -9.62 9.83 -29.71
CA ASP A 417 -10.19 11.16 -29.53
C ASP A 417 -10.40 11.45 -28.04
N SER A 418 -10.65 10.40 -27.25
CA SER A 418 -10.81 10.46 -25.79
C SER A 418 -10.46 9.11 -25.14
N LEU A 419 -10.26 9.13 -23.83
CA LEU A 419 -9.79 7.99 -23.04
C LEU A 419 -10.70 7.73 -21.84
N ILE A 420 -11.08 6.47 -21.64
CA ILE A 420 -11.68 5.96 -20.42
C ILE A 420 -10.66 5.02 -19.78
N LEU A 421 -10.19 5.37 -18.59
CA LEU A 421 -9.41 4.48 -17.74
C LEU A 421 -10.35 3.81 -16.74
N ASP A 422 -10.32 2.48 -16.62
CA ASP A 422 -11.18 1.74 -15.71
C ASP A 422 -10.35 1.03 -14.62
N LEU A 423 -10.49 1.53 -13.38
CA LEU A 423 -9.87 0.98 -12.17
C LEU A 423 -10.88 0.24 -11.28
N ARG A 424 -12.12 -0.02 -11.74
CA ARG A 424 -13.19 -0.63 -10.92
C ARG A 424 -12.91 -2.06 -10.47
N LYS A 425 -11.82 -2.67 -10.92
CA LYS A 425 -11.35 -3.99 -10.48
C LYS A 425 -9.93 -3.98 -9.90
N ASN A 426 -9.30 -2.81 -9.81
CA ASN A 426 -7.89 -2.67 -9.45
C ASN A 426 -7.65 -2.69 -7.94
N GLY A 427 -7.19 -3.82 -7.40
CA GLY A 427 -6.85 -3.97 -5.99
C GLY A 427 -5.50 -3.37 -5.56
N GLY A 428 -4.77 -2.71 -6.47
CA GLY A 428 -3.45 -2.14 -6.24
C GLY A 428 -2.30 -3.03 -6.68
N GLY A 429 -1.18 -2.94 -5.97
CA GLY A 429 0.11 -3.52 -6.36
C GLY A 429 1.21 -2.45 -6.31
N SER A 430 1.95 -2.26 -7.40
CA SER A 430 3.00 -1.25 -7.48
C SER A 430 2.49 0.13 -7.95
N ASP A 431 2.78 1.16 -7.15
CA ASP A 431 2.62 2.58 -7.44
C ASP A 431 3.31 3.01 -8.75
N ALA A 432 4.49 2.45 -9.04
CA ALA A 432 5.27 2.75 -10.24
C ALA A 432 4.50 2.47 -11.54
N VAL A 433 3.60 1.49 -11.56
CA VAL A 433 2.78 1.17 -12.73
C VAL A 433 1.76 2.28 -13.00
N GLY A 434 1.06 2.74 -11.96
CA GLY A 434 0.12 3.87 -12.05
C GLY A 434 0.83 5.16 -12.44
N ALA A 435 1.98 5.44 -11.82
CA ALA A 435 2.80 6.61 -12.14
C ALA A 435 3.30 6.62 -13.59
N HIS A 436 3.77 5.48 -14.11
CA HIS A 436 4.23 5.33 -15.49
C HIS A 436 3.13 5.65 -16.51
N ILE A 437 1.90 5.19 -16.26
CA ILE A 437 0.74 5.48 -17.10
C ILE A 437 0.34 6.96 -16.97
N MET A 438 0.28 7.50 -15.74
CA MET A 438 -0.07 8.90 -15.51
C MET A 438 0.92 9.87 -16.13
N ALA A 439 2.22 9.54 -16.17
CA ALA A 439 3.25 10.36 -16.79
C ALA A 439 2.93 10.69 -18.26
N THR A 440 2.29 9.79 -19.01
CA THR A 440 1.92 10.04 -20.41
C THR A 440 0.61 10.82 -20.57
N LEU A 441 -0.07 11.14 -19.46
CA LEU A 441 -1.38 11.81 -19.45
C LEU A 441 -1.32 13.23 -18.88
N ILE A 442 -0.23 13.62 -18.24
CA ILE A 442 -0.05 14.95 -17.63
C ILE A 442 0.95 15.79 -18.43
N ASP A 443 0.84 17.12 -18.32
CA ASP A 443 1.70 18.11 -19.00
C ASP A 443 2.63 18.87 -18.04
N LYS A 444 2.43 18.68 -16.73
CA LYS A 444 3.18 19.28 -15.63
C LYS A 444 3.28 18.28 -14.49
N THR A 445 4.24 18.48 -13.59
CA THR A 445 4.41 17.66 -12.39
C THR A 445 3.09 17.59 -11.62
N ALA A 446 2.61 16.38 -11.39
CA ALA A 446 1.42 16.11 -10.58
C ALA A 446 1.86 15.67 -9.19
N LEU A 447 1.16 16.15 -8.16
CA LEU A 447 1.36 15.67 -6.80
C LEU A 447 0.73 14.27 -6.66
N GLY A 448 1.36 13.41 -5.88
CA GLY A 448 0.80 12.16 -5.36
C GLY A 448 0.33 12.33 -3.93
N GLU A 449 0.25 11.22 -3.21
CA GLU A 449 -0.16 11.16 -1.82
C GLU A 449 0.84 11.81 -0.86
N LEU A 450 0.30 12.34 0.24
CA LEU A 450 1.08 12.68 1.42
C LEU A 450 1.07 11.50 2.37
N SER A 451 2.24 10.89 2.55
CA SER A 451 2.42 9.76 3.46
C SER A 451 2.91 10.18 4.85
N ARG A 452 2.42 9.48 5.87
CA ARG A 452 2.86 9.62 7.26
C ARG A 452 3.04 8.24 7.90
N SER A 453 3.91 8.16 8.90
CA SER A 453 4.06 6.98 9.75
C SER A 453 4.29 7.42 11.19
N THR A 454 4.25 6.48 12.12
CA THR A 454 4.50 6.73 13.54
C THR A 454 5.85 6.16 13.91
N ARG A 455 6.75 7.02 14.41
CA ARG A 455 8.01 6.60 15.02
C ARG A 455 7.81 6.48 16.52
N TRP A 456 8.16 5.31 17.06
CA TRP A 456 8.17 5.10 18.51
C TRP A 456 9.57 5.34 19.08
N ILE A 457 9.71 6.37 19.91
CA ILE A 457 10.95 6.66 20.64
C ILE A 457 10.66 6.55 22.13
N ALA A 458 11.19 5.50 22.77
CA ALA A 458 10.99 5.21 24.19
C ALA A 458 11.25 6.42 25.09
N THR A 459 12.37 7.12 24.84
CA THR A 459 12.77 8.31 25.59
C THR A 459 11.77 9.45 25.44
N TYR A 460 11.21 9.66 24.24
CA TYR A 460 10.22 10.71 24.01
C TYR A 460 8.92 10.40 24.75
N ARG A 461 8.51 9.12 24.76
CA ARG A 461 7.38 8.66 25.57
C ARG A 461 7.61 8.89 27.06
N ALA A 462 8.81 8.61 27.56
CA ALA A 462 9.18 8.89 28.96
C ALA A 462 9.13 10.39 29.28
N TRP A 463 9.33 11.26 28.29
CA TRP A 463 9.18 12.71 28.39
C TRP A 463 7.75 13.22 28.14
N GLY A 464 6.77 12.32 27.98
CA GLY A 464 5.36 12.65 27.78
C GLY A 464 4.93 12.77 26.31
N ASN A 465 5.82 12.54 25.34
CA ASN A 465 5.51 12.52 23.92
C ASN A 465 5.29 11.08 23.45
N ALA A 466 4.04 10.61 23.53
CA ALA A 466 3.70 9.20 23.30
C ALA A 466 3.90 8.72 21.86
N GLU A 467 3.81 9.64 20.87
CA GLU A 467 3.92 9.35 19.44
C GLU A 467 4.78 10.42 18.76
N THR A 468 5.66 9.99 17.84
CA THR A 468 6.46 10.91 17.02
C THR A 468 6.04 10.74 15.57
N PRO A 469 5.16 11.62 15.04
CA PRO A 469 4.73 11.52 13.66
C PRO A 469 5.92 11.78 12.72
N LEU A 470 6.11 10.89 11.76
CA LEU A 470 7.05 11.04 10.65
C LEU A 470 6.22 11.38 9.42
N ARG A 471 6.53 12.52 8.78
CA ARG A 471 5.94 12.89 7.48
C ARG A 471 6.97 12.65 6.40
N PHE A 472 6.58 11.92 5.37
CA PHE A 472 7.40 11.76 4.18
C PHE A 472 7.15 12.94 3.22
N PRO A 473 8.11 13.26 2.34
CA PRO A 473 7.86 14.16 1.24
C PRO A 473 6.67 13.70 0.41
N VAL A 474 5.88 14.65 -0.10
CA VAL A 474 4.76 14.35 -1.01
C VAL A 474 5.31 13.69 -2.27
N GLY A 475 4.72 12.57 -2.67
CA GLY A 475 5.08 11.90 -3.93
C GLY A 475 4.82 12.81 -5.13
N THR A 476 5.53 12.61 -6.24
CA THR A 476 5.29 13.38 -7.47
C THR A 476 5.42 12.50 -8.70
N VAL A 477 4.58 12.74 -9.69
CA VAL A 477 4.69 12.14 -11.03
C VAL A 477 5.10 13.23 -12.01
N GLU A 478 6.22 13.01 -12.69
CA GLU A 478 6.71 13.89 -13.75
C GLU A 478 6.11 13.50 -15.11
N PRO A 479 5.82 14.46 -15.99
CA PRO A 479 5.34 14.17 -17.34
C PRO A 479 6.40 13.43 -18.16
N ASP A 480 5.96 12.49 -19.00
CA ASP A 480 6.81 11.85 -20.00
C ASP A 480 7.12 12.87 -21.11
N PRO A 481 8.39 13.25 -21.35
CA PRO A 481 8.73 14.28 -22.32
C PRO A 481 8.56 13.84 -23.78
N ALA A 482 8.44 12.54 -24.05
CA ALA A 482 8.32 11.98 -25.39
C ALA A 482 6.89 11.57 -25.74
N ARG A 483 6.05 11.29 -24.73
CA ARG A 483 4.70 10.75 -24.91
C ARG A 483 3.69 11.56 -24.13
N HIS A 484 2.70 12.08 -24.83
CA HIS A 484 1.63 12.85 -24.21
C HIS A 484 0.29 12.60 -24.89
N PHE A 485 -0.76 12.40 -24.09
CA PHE A 485 -2.15 12.35 -24.53
C PHE A 485 -2.95 13.49 -23.91
N SER A 486 -3.39 14.43 -24.75
CA SER A 486 -4.12 15.63 -24.34
C SER A 486 -5.64 15.53 -24.50
N GLY A 487 -6.17 14.42 -25.04
CA GLY A 487 -7.61 14.25 -25.26
C GLY A 487 -8.41 14.20 -23.95
N PRO A 488 -9.73 14.42 -23.97
CA PRO A 488 -10.57 14.25 -22.78
C PRO A 488 -10.39 12.88 -22.14
N THR A 489 -10.29 12.83 -20.81
CA THR A 489 -10.07 11.59 -20.06
C THR A 489 -11.01 11.52 -18.86
N VAL A 490 -11.56 10.33 -18.61
CA VAL A 490 -12.33 10.02 -17.39
C VAL A 490 -11.77 8.76 -16.74
N LEU A 491 -11.90 8.67 -15.42
CA LEU A 491 -11.39 7.57 -14.61
C LEU A 491 -12.55 6.89 -13.88
N LEU A 492 -12.76 5.59 -14.11
CA LEU A 492 -13.80 4.81 -13.44
C LEU A 492 -13.25 4.20 -12.15
N ILE A 493 -13.94 4.42 -11.05
CA ILE A 493 -13.55 3.94 -9.71
C ILE A 493 -14.69 3.17 -9.04
N SER A 494 -14.35 2.32 -8.07
CA SER A 494 -15.33 1.56 -7.30
C SER A 494 -14.77 1.15 -5.93
N PRO A 495 -15.56 0.50 -5.04
CA PRO A 495 -15.06 0.01 -3.76
C PRO A 495 -13.94 -1.02 -3.85
N ARG A 496 -13.72 -1.60 -5.05
CA ARG A 496 -12.61 -2.52 -5.35
C ARG A 496 -11.31 -1.80 -5.76
N THR A 497 -11.38 -0.50 -6.06
CA THR A 497 -10.20 0.33 -6.31
C THR A 497 -9.48 0.55 -4.98
N TYR A 498 -8.24 0.08 -4.86
CA TYR A 498 -7.56 -0.11 -3.58
C TYR A 498 -6.05 0.15 -3.70
N SER A 499 -5.38 0.56 -2.61
CA SER A 499 -3.91 0.66 -2.54
C SER A 499 -3.32 1.47 -3.72
N ALA A 500 -2.32 0.98 -4.44
CA ALA A 500 -1.74 1.65 -5.62
C ALA A 500 -2.76 2.05 -6.70
N GLY A 501 -3.94 1.40 -6.74
CA GLY A 501 -5.08 1.84 -7.54
C GLY A 501 -5.64 3.18 -7.08
N GLU A 502 -5.75 3.42 -5.77
CA GLU A 502 -6.13 4.71 -5.18
C GLU A 502 -5.02 5.76 -5.35
N ASP A 503 -3.74 5.39 -5.26
CA ASP A 503 -2.61 6.32 -5.52
C ASP A 503 -2.72 6.93 -6.92
N MET A 504 -3.05 6.11 -7.93
CA MET A 504 -3.32 6.60 -9.28
C MET A 504 -4.52 7.57 -9.33
N VAL A 505 -5.57 7.32 -8.55
CA VAL A 505 -6.73 8.22 -8.44
C VAL A 505 -6.33 9.55 -7.80
N VAL A 506 -5.49 9.54 -6.76
CA VAL A 506 -4.95 10.75 -6.12
C VAL A 506 -4.17 11.58 -7.14
N VAL A 507 -3.23 10.98 -7.87
CA VAL A 507 -2.45 11.68 -8.91
C VAL A 507 -3.39 12.24 -9.99
N PHE A 508 -4.35 11.46 -10.48
CA PHE A 508 -5.32 11.89 -11.49
C PHE A 508 -6.15 13.09 -11.05
N ALA A 509 -6.66 13.07 -9.82
CA ALA A 509 -7.46 14.14 -9.24
C ALA A 509 -6.63 15.41 -8.99
N GLN A 510 -5.41 15.28 -8.45
CA GLN A 510 -4.53 16.41 -8.15
C GLN A 510 -3.94 17.05 -9.42
N ALA A 511 -3.77 16.27 -10.48
CA ALA A 511 -3.44 16.81 -11.81
C ALA A 511 -4.62 17.55 -12.47
N HIS A 512 -5.83 17.47 -11.90
CA HIS A 512 -7.08 17.88 -12.53
C HIS A 512 -7.25 17.28 -13.94
N ARG A 513 -6.86 16.00 -14.11
CA ARG A 513 -6.75 15.41 -15.45
C ARG A 513 -8.11 15.15 -16.10
N GLY A 514 -9.15 14.96 -15.30
CA GLY A 514 -10.50 14.69 -15.77
C GLY A 514 -11.45 14.42 -14.60
N LYS A 515 -12.60 13.84 -14.91
CA LYS A 515 -13.59 13.45 -13.90
C LYS A 515 -13.43 11.99 -13.50
N THR A 516 -13.56 11.74 -12.20
CA THR A 516 -13.73 10.41 -11.63
C THR A 516 -15.21 10.03 -11.61
N ILE A 517 -15.56 8.81 -11.99
CA ILE A 517 -16.95 8.36 -12.15
C ILE A 517 -17.11 6.99 -11.51
N GLY A 518 -18.18 6.78 -10.76
CA GLY A 518 -18.50 5.48 -10.18
C GLY A 518 -18.89 5.57 -8.71
N GLU A 519 -18.27 4.75 -7.88
CA GLU A 519 -18.54 4.64 -6.45
C GLU A 519 -17.27 4.97 -5.65
N PRO A 520 -17.39 5.32 -4.35
CA PRO A 520 -16.23 5.55 -3.50
C PRO A 520 -15.24 4.38 -3.53
N THR A 521 -13.94 4.68 -3.54
CA THR A 521 -12.88 3.66 -3.48
C THR A 521 -12.87 2.92 -2.14
N GLY A 522 -12.04 1.89 -2.00
CA GLY A 522 -11.98 1.12 -0.75
C GLY A 522 -11.46 1.89 0.46
N GLY A 523 -10.69 2.95 0.27
CA GLY A 523 -10.21 3.84 1.33
C GLY A 523 -9.15 3.20 2.20
N SER A 524 -8.15 2.57 1.60
CA SER A 524 -7.17 1.80 2.36
C SER A 524 -5.90 1.67 1.56
N THR A 525 -5.17 2.77 1.47
CA THR A 525 -3.79 2.76 1.00
C THR A 525 -2.86 2.71 2.21
N GLY A 526 -1.72 2.05 2.05
CA GLY A 526 -0.67 2.01 3.05
C GLY A 526 0.40 0.98 2.72
N GLN A 527 1.36 0.84 3.63
CA GLN A 527 2.47 -0.11 3.50
C GLN A 527 2.31 -1.22 4.56
N PRO A 528 1.84 -2.42 4.18
CA PRO A 528 1.70 -3.51 5.13
C PRO A 528 3.06 -4.11 5.50
N LEU A 529 3.37 -4.19 6.80
CA LEU A 529 4.46 -5.01 7.34
C LEU A 529 3.94 -6.43 7.57
N MET A 530 4.55 -7.42 6.92
CA MET A 530 4.19 -8.84 7.03
C MET A 530 5.01 -9.52 8.14
N PHE A 531 4.39 -10.43 8.89
CA PHE A 531 5.05 -11.23 9.94
C PHE A 531 4.38 -12.59 10.15
N LYS A 532 5.13 -13.57 10.66
CA LYS A 532 4.64 -14.93 10.93
C LYS A 532 3.90 -15.04 12.26
N LEU A 533 3.02 -16.04 12.32
CA LEU A 533 2.30 -16.42 13.53
C LEU A 533 2.47 -17.92 13.84
N PRO A 534 2.38 -18.32 15.12
CA PRO A 534 2.45 -19.72 15.52
C PRO A 534 1.41 -20.61 14.84
N GLY A 535 1.80 -21.85 14.52
CA GLY A 535 0.95 -22.80 13.80
C GLY A 535 0.95 -22.63 12.27
N GLY A 536 1.91 -21.89 11.71
CA GLY A 536 2.15 -21.82 10.27
C GLY A 536 1.31 -20.78 9.49
N GLY A 537 0.55 -19.94 10.19
CA GLY A 537 -0.11 -18.78 9.59
C GLY A 537 0.76 -17.54 9.60
N GLY A 538 0.15 -16.40 9.30
CA GLY A 538 0.83 -15.12 9.28
C GLY A 538 -0.15 -13.96 9.39
N ALA A 539 0.39 -12.76 9.47
CA ALA A 539 -0.39 -11.54 9.52
C ALA A 539 0.36 -10.39 8.85
N ARG A 540 -0.34 -9.28 8.70
CA ARG A 540 0.21 -8.03 8.23
C ARG A 540 -0.41 -6.85 8.93
N VAL A 541 0.32 -5.76 9.12
CA VAL A 541 -0.15 -4.52 9.75
C VAL A 541 0.14 -3.30 8.87
N CYS A 542 -0.81 -2.39 8.72
CA CYS A 542 -0.60 -1.16 7.95
C CYS A 542 0.31 -0.16 8.70
N THR A 543 1.46 0.18 8.14
CA THR A 543 2.49 1.03 8.78
C THR A 543 2.64 2.43 8.18
N LYS A 544 1.89 2.71 7.11
CA LYS A 544 1.88 3.99 6.40
C LYS A 544 0.45 4.47 6.26
N HIS A 545 0.22 5.72 6.63
CA HIS A 545 -1.04 6.43 6.47
C HIS A 545 -0.90 7.42 5.31
N ASP A 546 -1.82 7.38 4.36
CA ASP A 546 -1.80 8.21 3.17
C ASP A 546 -3.02 9.15 3.12
N SER A 547 -2.82 10.35 2.57
CA SER A 547 -3.84 11.37 2.36
C SER A 547 -3.58 12.10 1.05
N PHE A 548 -4.50 12.95 0.59
CA PHE A 548 -4.17 13.90 -0.48
C PHE A 548 -3.08 14.87 -0.02
N ALA A 549 -2.38 15.50 -0.96
CA ALA A 549 -1.32 16.47 -0.69
C ALA A 549 -1.81 17.72 0.08
N ASP A 550 -3.10 18.01 0.05
CA ASP A 550 -3.77 19.05 0.83
C ASP A 550 -4.34 18.54 2.17
N ASP A 551 -3.85 17.39 2.65
CA ASP A 551 -4.27 16.69 3.86
C ASP A 551 -5.74 16.20 3.84
N ARG A 552 -6.47 16.26 2.70
CA ARG A 552 -7.81 15.64 2.63
C ARG A 552 -7.70 14.14 2.84
N GLU A 553 -8.53 13.62 3.73
CA GLU A 553 -8.54 12.23 4.13
C GLU A 553 -9.25 11.34 3.10
N PHE A 554 -8.69 10.14 2.86
CA PHE A 554 -9.37 9.10 2.11
C PHE A 554 -9.19 7.69 2.70
N VAL A 555 -8.19 7.46 3.56
CA VAL A 555 -8.09 6.21 4.30
C VAL A 555 -9.24 6.16 5.31
N GLY A 556 -9.93 5.03 5.38
CA GLY A 556 -11.12 4.86 6.21
C GLY A 556 -12.43 5.40 5.60
N VAL A 557 -12.36 6.16 4.50
CA VAL A 557 -13.52 6.84 3.89
C VAL A 557 -13.73 6.45 2.43
N GLY A 558 -12.65 6.28 1.68
CA GLY A 558 -12.65 6.13 0.22
C GLY A 558 -12.65 7.48 -0.49
N ILE A 559 -11.93 7.55 -1.61
CA ILE A 559 -11.95 8.68 -2.54
C ILE A 559 -13.33 8.75 -3.19
N GLN A 560 -14.00 9.88 -3.03
CA GLN A 560 -15.33 10.11 -3.59
C GLN A 560 -15.24 10.40 -5.10
N PRO A 561 -16.13 9.83 -5.92
CA PRO A 561 -16.20 10.16 -7.34
C PRO A 561 -16.73 11.58 -7.56
N ASP A 562 -16.26 12.26 -8.61
CA ASP A 562 -16.85 13.52 -9.06
C ASP A 562 -18.29 13.32 -9.54
N ILE A 563 -18.56 12.20 -10.22
CA ILE A 563 -19.87 11.81 -10.72
C ILE A 563 -20.24 10.44 -10.14
N PRO A 564 -21.06 10.40 -9.09
CA PRO A 564 -21.56 9.14 -8.52
C PRO A 564 -22.37 8.36 -9.56
N ALA A 565 -22.06 7.08 -9.73
CA ALA A 565 -22.77 6.15 -10.59
C ALA A 565 -22.53 4.72 -10.10
N HIS A 566 -23.58 3.90 -10.04
CA HIS A 566 -23.47 2.48 -9.69
C HIS A 566 -24.40 1.64 -10.55
N SER A 567 -24.12 0.33 -10.66
CA SER A 567 -25.00 -0.60 -11.35
C SER A 567 -26.16 -1.00 -10.47
N THR A 568 -27.38 -0.87 -10.98
CA THR A 568 -28.60 -1.32 -10.30
C THR A 568 -28.85 -2.82 -10.56
N ARG A 569 -29.77 -3.43 -9.81
CA ARG A 569 -30.26 -4.79 -10.12
C ARG A 569 -30.77 -4.89 -11.56
N SER A 570 -31.51 -3.87 -12.03
CA SER A 570 -32.03 -3.83 -13.39
C SER A 570 -30.93 -3.78 -14.45
N ASP A 571 -29.82 -3.07 -14.17
CA ASP A 571 -28.68 -3.04 -15.08
C ASP A 571 -27.99 -4.41 -15.16
N ILE A 572 -27.84 -5.10 -14.03
CA ILE A 572 -27.28 -6.46 -13.97
C ILE A 572 -28.15 -7.43 -14.79
N ILE A 573 -29.47 -7.39 -14.63
CA ILE A 573 -30.41 -8.24 -15.38
C ILE A 573 -30.31 -7.95 -16.89
N ALA A 574 -30.18 -6.67 -17.26
CA ALA A 574 -30.11 -6.24 -18.64
C ALA A 574 -28.70 -6.39 -19.26
N GLY A 575 -27.68 -6.78 -18.49
CA GLY A 575 -26.29 -6.81 -18.93
C GLY A 575 -25.73 -5.43 -19.31
N ARG A 576 -26.28 -4.35 -18.73
CA ARG A 576 -25.85 -2.97 -18.99
C ARG A 576 -24.79 -2.52 -18.00
N ASP A 577 -23.85 -1.71 -18.47
CA ASP A 577 -22.83 -1.06 -17.65
C ASP A 577 -23.14 0.44 -17.56
N SER A 578 -24.04 0.79 -16.64
CA SER A 578 -24.51 2.18 -16.43
C SER A 578 -23.40 3.15 -16.06
N VAL A 579 -22.34 2.68 -15.39
CA VAL A 579 -21.16 3.48 -15.05
C VAL A 579 -20.35 3.81 -16.30
N LEU A 580 -20.15 2.83 -17.19
CA LEU A 580 -19.49 3.06 -18.47
C LEU A 580 -20.33 3.96 -19.40
N GLU A 581 -21.65 3.78 -19.44
CA GLU A 581 -22.55 4.66 -20.21
C GLU A 581 -22.48 6.11 -19.72
N THR A 582 -22.44 6.31 -18.40
CA THR A 582 -22.25 7.64 -17.77
C THR A 582 -20.91 8.26 -18.18
N ALA A 583 -19.86 7.46 -18.25
CA ALA A 583 -18.53 7.92 -18.67
C ALA A 583 -18.49 8.34 -20.14
N ILE A 584 -19.10 7.57 -21.03
CA ILE A 584 -19.23 7.91 -22.45
C ILE A 584 -20.02 9.22 -22.60
N HIS A 585 -21.11 9.38 -21.86
CA HIS A 585 -21.90 10.61 -21.87
C HIS A 585 -21.11 11.83 -21.35
N SER A 586 -20.33 11.65 -20.29
CA SER A 586 -19.47 12.71 -19.73
C SER A 586 -18.38 13.18 -20.68
N LEU A 587 -17.91 12.32 -21.60
CA LEU A 587 -16.91 12.69 -22.60
C LEU A 587 -17.52 13.44 -23.81
N GLN A 588 -18.82 13.21 -24.09
CA GLN A 588 -19.53 13.81 -25.22
C GLN A 588 -20.13 15.19 -24.90
N THR A 589 -20.37 15.46 -23.63
CA THR A 589 -20.82 16.76 -23.16
C THR A 589 -19.63 17.70 -23.09
N LYS A 590 -19.57 18.70 -24.00
CA LYS A 590 -18.54 19.75 -23.93
C LYS A 590 -18.72 20.52 -22.61
N PRO A 591 -17.63 20.84 -21.89
CA PRO A 591 -17.68 21.61 -20.65
C PRO A 591 -18.27 23.01 -20.87
#